data_AF-K4IRX9-F1
#
_entry.id   AF-K4IRX9-F1
#
_cell.length_a   1.000
_cell.length_b   1.000
_cell.length_c   1.000
_cell.angle_alpha   90.00
_cell.angle_beta   90.00
_cell.angle_gamma   90.00
#
_symmetry.space_group_name_H-M   'P 1'
#
loop_
_entity.id
_entity.type
_entity.pdbx_description
1 polymer ?
#
loop_
_entity_poly.entity_id
_entity_poly.type
_entity_poly.pdbx_seq_one_letter_code
_entity_poly.pdbx_strand_id
1 'polypeptide(L)'
;MNNELIEQKSWWKKNWKWFIPVSGLLLLICSVFISSEIMGIGTDFAQAYSDTELYKDAIKKVESDQKVKELLGEIEPIDKFAILEGEVNYSNGNQSVNSTLRIQGTKGKAKMDISADRVEGQWVFKKINVRIKNSDNSKQTIEIIRDSKK
;
A
#
# COMPACT_ATOMS: atom_id res chain seq x y z
N MET A 1 61.58 -24.64 -9.59
CA MET A 1 60.21 -24.32 -9.12
C MET A 1 60.07 -22.81 -9.19
N ASN A 2 59.46 -22.31 -10.26
CA ASN A 2 59.35 -20.87 -10.51
C ASN A 2 57.91 -20.47 -10.19
N ASN A 3 57.69 -19.87 -9.02
CA ASN A 3 56.40 -19.28 -8.68
C ASN A 3 56.32 -17.90 -9.35
N GLU A 4 55.71 -17.85 -10.53
CA GLU A 4 55.30 -16.59 -11.14
C GLU A 4 54.15 -16.00 -10.31
N LEU A 5 54.45 -14.94 -9.57
CA LEU A 5 53.43 -14.12 -8.90
C LEU A 5 52.65 -13.39 -10.00
N ILE A 6 51.47 -13.91 -10.33
CA ILE A 6 50.52 -13.25 -11.23
C ILE A 6 50.10 -11.93 -10.55
N GLU A 7 50.65 -10.80 -10.98
CA GLU A 7 50.15 -9.48 -10.58
C GLU A 7 48.69 -9.34 -11.04
N GLN A 8 47.76 -9.51 -10.10
CA GLN A 8 46.36 -9.20 -10.37
C GLN A 8 46.20 -7.68 -10.55
N LYS A 9 46.04 -7.24 -11.80
CA LYS A 9 45.63 -5.86 -12.09
C LYS A 9 44.32 -5.55 -11.37
N SER A 10 44.35 -4.54 -10.49
CA SER A 10 43.19 -4.06 -9.74
C SER A 10 41.98 -3.84 -10.67
N TRP A 11 40.82 -4.35 -10.26
CA TRP A 11 39.53 -4.28 -10.97
C TRP A 11 39.20 -2.85 -11.42
N TRP A 12 39.58 -1.86 -10.60
CA TRP A 12 39.43 -0.45 -10.91
C TRP A 12 40.16 -0.03 -12.19
N LYS A 13 41.41 -0.45 -12.44
CA LYS A 13 42.14 -0.09 -13.68
C LYS A 13 41.50 -0.66 -14.96
N LYS A 14 40.77 -1.77 -14.86
CA LYS A 14 40.16 -2.45 -16.00
C LYS A 14 38.80 -1.87 -16.37
N ASN A 15 37.99 -1.52 -15.37
CA ASN A 15 36.59 -1.15 -15.57
C ASN A 15 36.31 0.37 -15.43
N TRP A 16 37.28 1.18 -15.01
CA TRP A 16 37.14 2.63 -14.78
C TRP A 16 36.45 3.38 -15.93
N LYS A 17 36.82 3.05 -17.17
CA LYS A 17 36.32 3.73 -18.38
C LYS A 17 34.81 3.59 -18.59
N TRP A 18 34.21 2.50 -18.11
CA TRP A 18 32.76 2.29 -18.19
C TRP A 18 32.07 2.54 -16.85
N PHE A 19 32.76 2.35 -15.73
CA PHE A 19 32.20 2.61 -14.40
C PHE A 19 31.86 4.09 -14.18
N ILE A 20 32.73 5.02 -14.62
CA ILE A 20 32.44 6.46 -14.51
C ILE A 20 31.17 6.88 -15.25
N PRO A 21 31.00 6.61 -16.56
CA PRO A 21 29.80 7.05 -17.27
C PRO A 21 28.54 6.36 -16.74
N VAL A 22 28.61 5.08 -16.35
CA VAL A 22 27.46 4.37 -15.76
C VAL A 22 27.09 4.92 -14.39
N SER A 23 28.09 5.18 -13.54
CA SER A 23 27.86 5.77 -12.22
C SER A 23 27.29 7.19 -12.33
N GLY A 24 27.80 8.01 -13.26
CA GLY A 24 27.27 9.34 -13.53
C GLY A 24 25.82 9.31 -14.02
N LEU A 25 25.49 8.41 -14.94
CA LEU A 25 24.11 8.22 -15.41
C LEU A 25 23.19 7.76 -14.27
N LEU A 26 23.65 6.83 -13.43
CA LEU A 26 22.89 6.36 -12.27
C LEU A 26 22.63 7.50 -11.27
N LEU A 27 23.61 8.36 -11.01
CA LEU A 27 23.46 9.53 -10.15
C LEU A 27 22.47 10.55 -10.71
N LEU A 28 22.49 10.79 -12.02
CA LEU A 28 21.51 11.67 -12.69
C LEU A 28 20.10 11.09 -12.56
N ILE A 29 19.92 9.79 -12.81
CA ILE A 29 18.65 9.10 -12.63
C ILE A 29 18.16 9.24 -11.17
N CYS A 30 19.02 8.96 -10.18
CA CYS A 30 18.69 9.13 -8.76
C CYS A 30 18.32 10.58 -8.41
N SER A 31 18.98 11.58 -8.98
CA SER A 31 18.68 13.00 -8.73
C SER A 31 17.29 13.43 -9.21
N VAL A 32 16.83 12.87 -10.32
CA VAL A 32 15.45 13.09 -10.83
C VAL A 32 14.43 12.40 -9.92
N PHE A 33 14.75 11.21 -9.41
CA PHE A 33 13.85 10.51 -8.48
C PHE A 33 13.70 11.24 -7.13
N ILE A 34 14.78 11.80 -6.57
CA ILE A 34 14.76 12.54 -5.29
C ILE A 34 13.93 13.84 -5.39
N SER A 35 13.84 14.44 -6.58
CA SER A 35 13.10 15.69 -6.81
C SER A 35 11.64 15.48 -7.23
N SER A 36 11.23 14.24 -7.49
CA SER A 36 9.87 13.90 -7.91
C SER A 36 8.99 13.52 -6.71
N GLU A 37 7.70 13.89 -6.77
CA GLU A 37 6.65 13.59 -5.79
C GLU A 37 6.45 12.08 -5.48
N ILE A 38 7.19 11.20 -6.15
CA ILE A 38 7.27 9.75 -5.91
C ILE A 38 7.62 9.42 -4.45
N MET A 39 8.29 10.33 -3.73
CA MET A 39 8.52 10.18 -2.28
C MET A 39 7.21 10.03 -1.48
N GLY A 40 6.11 10.65 -1.91
CA GLY A 40 4.81 10.61 -1.23
C GLY A 40 4.18 9.22 -1.17
N ILE A 41 4.32 8.41 -2.24
CA ILE A 41 3.70 7.08 -2.30
C ILE A 41 4.37 6.13 -1.29
N GLY A 42 5.70 6.17 -1.21
CA GLY A 42 6.45 5.36 -0.23
C GLY A 42 6.14 5.74 1.21
N THR A 43 5.98 7.03 1.49
CA THR A 43 5.62 7.52 2.83
C THR A 43 4.19 7.16 3.21
N ASP A 44 3.26 7.16 2.27
CA ASP A 44 1.85 6.85 2.52
C ASP A 44 1.65 5.38 2.89
N PHE A 45 2.31 4.45 2.19
CA PHE A 45 2.29 3.04 2.57
C PHE A 45 2.95 2.82 3.94
N ALA A 46 4.09 3.46 4.22
CA ALA A 46 4.74 3.36 5.53
C ALA A 46 3.84 3.87 6.67
N GLN A 47 3.11 4.97 6.43
CA GLN A 47 2.13 5.52 7.36
C GLN A 47 0.96 4.55 7.55
N ALA A 48 0.40 3.97 6.48
CA ALA A 48 -0.66 2.96 6.57
C ALA A 48 -0.26 1.71 7.38
N TYR A 49 0.97 1.22 7.23
CA TYR A 49 1.45 0.11 8.06
C TYR A 49 1.58 0.47 9.55
N SER A 50 1.79 1.75 9.85
CA SER A 50 1.87 2.25 11.23
C SER A 50 0.47 2.48 11.81
N ASP A 51 -0.50 2.90 11.00
CA ASP A 51 -1.89 3.19 11.40
C ASP A 51 -2.77 1.93 11.50
N THR A 52 -2.34 0.94 12.29
CA THR A 52 -3.06 -0.34 12.40
C THR A 52 -4.49 -0.21 12.94
N GLU A 53 -4.78 0.82 13.74
CA GLU A 53 -6.11 1.08 14.32
C GLU A 53 -7.15 1.41 13.25
N LEU A 54 -6.78 2.20 12.24
CA LEU A 54 -7.64 2.56 11.10
C LEU A 54 -8.22 1.30 10.45
N TYR A 55 -7.34 0.36 10.11
CA TYR A 55 -7.72 -0.86 9.40
C TYR A 55 -8.46 -1.85 10.31
N LYS A 56 -8.02 -2.00 11.57
CA LYS A 56 -8.70 -2.87 12.55
C LYS A 56 -10.13 -2.41 12.79
N ASP A 57 -10.35 -1.12 12.99
CA ASP A 57 -11.68 -0.60 13.27
C ASP A 57 -12.57 -0.62 12.04
N ALA A 58 -12.03 -0.37 10.84
CA ALA A 58 -12.76 -0.55 9.59
C ALA A 58 -13.23 -2.00 9.40
N ILE A 59 -12.37 -2.99 9.68
CA ILE A 59 -12.74 -4.41 9.59
C ILE A 59 -13.82 -4.78 10.60
N LYS A 60 -13.73 -4.33 11.85
CA LYS A 60 -14.80 -4.59 12.84
C LYS A 60 -16.16 -4.09 12.35
N LYS A 61 -16.21 -2.94 11.66
CA LYS A 61 -17.45 -2.43 11.05
C LYS A 61 -17.94 -3.34 9.93
N VAL A 62 -17.04 -3.78 9.05
CA VAL A 62 -17.35 -4.73 7.97
C VAL A 62 -17.85 -6.08 8.50
N GLU A 63 -17.19 -6.65 9.51
CA GLU A 63 -17.57 -7.92 10.16
C GLU A 63 -18.92 -7.83 10.87
N SER A 64 -19.32 -6.65 11.33
CA SER A 64 -20.63 -6.44 11.96
C SER A 64 -21.79 -6.40 10.95
N ASP A 65 -21.51 -6.19 9.67
CA ASP A 65 -22.55 -6.10 8.63
C ASP A 65 -23.04 -7.48 8.17
N GLN A 66 -24.36 -7.66 8.20
CA GLN A 66 -24.99 -8.93 7.87
C GLN A 66 -24.84 -9.28 6.38
N LYS A 67 -24.93 -8.31 5.46
CA LYS A 67 -24.82 -8.56 4.02
C LYS A 67 -23.40 -8.98 3.65
N VAL A 68 -22.40 -8.36 4.29
CA VAL A 68 -21.00 -8.78 4.15
C VAL A 68 -20.84 -10.23 4.59
N LYS A 69 -21.33 -10.61 5.78
CA LYS A 69 -21.26 -11.99 6.27
C LYS A 69 -21.96 -12.98 5.36
N GLU A 70 -23.11 -12.62 4.81
CA GLU A 70 -23.86 -13.46 3.89
C GLU A 70 -23.05 -13.74 2.61
N LEU A 71 -22.43 -12.70 2.03
CA LEU A 71 -21.75 -12.76 0.74
C LEU A 71 -20.28 -13.21 0.81
N LEU A 72 -19.52 -12.74 1.80
CA LEU A 72 -18.09 -13.03 1.96
C LEU A 72 -17.80 -14.08 3.04
N GLY A 73 -18.74 -14.35 3.94
CA GLY A 73 -18.53 -15.24 5.08
C GLY A 73 -17.79 -14.57 6.23
N GLU A 74 -17.07 -15.37 7.01
CA GLU A 74 -16.17 -14.85 8.05
C GLU A 74 -14.94 -14.23 7.38
N ILE A 75 -14.55 -13.03 7.82
CA ILE A 75 -13.40 -12.31 7.28
C ILE A 75 -12.13 -12.89 7.90
N GLU A 76 -11.18 -13.26 7.04
CA GLU A 76 -9.88 -13.75 7.44
C GLU A 76 -8.99 -12.59 7.93
N PRO A 77 -8.01 -12.86 8.82
CA PRO A 77 -7.06 -11.84 9.24
C PRO A 77 -6.36 -11.18 8.04
N ILE A 78 -6.32 -9.84 8.05
CA ILE A 78 -5.64 -9.07 6.99
C ILE A 78 -4.15 -9.44 6.97
N ASP A 79 -3.68 -9.92 5.82
CA ASP A 79 -2.26 -10.12 5.57
C ASP A 79 -1.56 -8.80 5.21
N LYS A 80 -0.24 -8.74 5.41
CA LYS A 80 0.53 -7.50 5.19
C LYS A 80 0.46 -7.00 3.75
N PHE A 81 0.22 -7.84 2.75
CA PHE A 81 0.19 -7.43 1.34
C PHE A 81 -1.17 -6.87 0.92
N ALA A 82 -2.22 -7.09 1.72
CA ALA A 82 -3.56 -6.61 1.42
C ALA A 82 -3.66 -5.10 1.19
N ILE A 83 -2.83 -4.30 1.89
CA ILE A 83 -2.73 -2.85 1.71
C ILE A 83 -2.01 -2.50 0.40
N LEU A 84 -0.94 -3.24 0.05
CA LEU A 84 -0.14 -3.02 -1.16
C LEU A 84 -0.91 -3.33 -2.46
N GLU A 85 -1.92 -4.20 -2.39
CA GLU A 85 -2.80 -4.53 -3.51
C GLU A 85 -3.88 -3.46 -3.80
N GLY A 86 -3.85 -2.37 -3.02
CA GLY A 86 -4.75 -1.24 -3.17
C GLY A 86 -4.02 0.09 -3.32
N GLU A 87 -4.68 1.13 -2.87
CA GLU A 87 -4.22 2.51 -2.98
C GLU A 87 -4.25 3.12 -1.58
N VAL A 88 -3.28 3.95 -1.26
CA VAL A 88 -3.23 4.69 -0.01
C VAL A 88 -2.87 6.11 -0.38
N ASN A 89 -3.68 7.06 0.08
CA ASN A 89 -3.43 8.47 -0.10
C ASN A 89 -3.70 9.17 1.23
N TYR A 90 -2.65 9.67 1.85
CA TYR A 90 -2.75 10.58 2.98
C TYR A 90 -2.74 12.02 2.50
N SER A 91 -3.53 12.85 3.16
CA SER A 91 -3.67 14.27 2.86
C SER A 91 -3.81 15.07 4.15
N ASN A 92 -3.72 16.39 4.02
CA ASN A 92 -3.83 17.32 5.15
C ASN A 92 -2.85 17.00 6.30
N GLY A 93 -1.59 16.69 5.96
CA GLY A 93 -0.56 16.31 6.95
C GLY A 93 -0.89 15.03 7.70
N ASN A 94 -1.28 13.97 6.99
CA ASN A 94 -1.67 12.66 7.52
C ASN A 94 -2.93 12.68 8.41
N GLN A 95 -3.74 13.75 8.33
CA GLN A 95 -5.00 13.84 9.07
C GLN A 95 -6.19 13.29 8.30
N SER A 96 -6.10 13.16 6.98
CA SER A 96 -7.16 12.56 6.16
C SER A 96 -6.58 11.44 5.32
N VAL A 97 -7.32 10.35 5.18
CA VAL A 97 -6.87 9.18 4.43
C VAL A 97 -7.96 8.66 3.51
N ASN A 98 -7.58 8.36 2.28
CA ASN A 98 -8.34 7.51 1.38
C ASN A 98 -7.52 6.24 1.13
N SER A 99 -8.05 5.09 1.50
CA SER A 99 -7.33 3.82 1.36
C SER A 99 -8.22 2.74 0.78
N THR A 100 -7.67 1.97 -0.13
CA THR A 100 -8.25 0.72 -0.63
C THR A 100 -7.38 -0.43 -0.15
N LEU A 101 -7.99 -1.51 0.33
CA LEU A 101 -7.28 -2.75 0.63
C LEU A 101 -8.09 -3.97 0.21
N ARG A 102 -7.40 -5.09 -0.03
CA ARG A 102 -8.06 -6.37 -0.23
C ARG A 102 -8.57 -6.89 1.13
N ILE A 103 -9.76 -7.47 1.12
CA ILE A 103 -10.26 -8.30 2.21
C ILE A 103 -10.60 -9.69 1.66
N GLN A 104 -10.38 -10.71 2.48
CA GLN A 104 -10.67 -12.09 2.13
C GLN A 104 -11.62 -12.65 3.18
N GLY A 105 -12.66 -13.33 2.73
CA GLY A 105 -13.54 -14.10 3.59
C GLY A 105 -13.65 -15.54 3.09
N THR A 106 -14.24 -16.39 3.91
CA THR A 106 -14.36 -17.84 3.62
C THR A 106 -15.12 -18.17 2.34
N LYS A 107 -15.95 -17.25 1.83
CA LYS A 107 -16.72 -17.42 0.58
C LYS A 107 -16.14 -16.68 -0.63
N GLY A 108 -15.16 -15.79 -0.44
CA GLY A 108 -14.62 -15.01 -1.55
C GLY A 108 -13.73 -13.83 -1.17
N LYS A 109 -13.34 -13.05 -2.18
CA LYS A 109 -12.46 -11.87 -2.04
C LYS A 109 -13.22 -10.60 -2.39
N ALA A 110 -12.85 -9.50 -1.74
CA ALA A 110 -13.39 -8.18 -2.02
C ALA A 110 -12.32 -7.10 -1.86
N LYS A 111 -12.63 -5.89 -2.34
CA LYS A 111 -11.87 -4.68 -2.01
C LYS A 111 -12.69 -3.81 -1.07
N MET A 112 -12.06 -3.32 -0.01
CA MET A 112 -12.65 -2.36 0.91
C MET A 112 -12.08 -0.98 0.62
N ASP A 113 -12.96 0.00 0.45
CA ASP A 113 -12.61 1.42 0.27
C ASP A 113 -12.94 2.16 1.57
N ILE A 114 -11.95 2.85 2.12
CA ILE A 114 -12.01 3.63 3.36
C ILE A 114 -11.76 5.10 3.05
N SER A 115 -12.57 5.97 3.65
CA SER A 115 -12.26 7.39 3.79
C SER A 115 -12.45 7.79 5.24
N ALA A 116 -11.43 8.38 5.87
CA ALA A 116 -11.48 8.78 7.27
C ALA A 116 -10.68 10.06 7.53
N ASP A 117 -11.10 10.80 8.56
CA ASP A 117 -10.35 11.93 9.11
C ASP A 117 -9.90 11.62 10.53
N ARG A 118 -8.76 12.16 10.93
CA ARG A 118 -8.25 12.10 12.29
C ARG A 118 -8.77 13.32 13.06
N VAL A 119 -9.63 13.09 14.04
CA VAL A 119 -10.21 14.11 14.92
C VAL A 119 -9.78 13.77 16.33
N GLU A 120 -9.11 14.71 17.02
CA GLU A 120 -8.63 14.53 18.40
C GLU A 120 -7.78 13.25 18.60
N GLY A 121 -7.02 12.87 17.57
CA GLY A 121 -6.15 11.68 17.61
C GLY A 121 -6.85 10.36 17.25
N GLN A 122 -8.15 10.36 16.97
CA GLN A 122 -8.92 9.17 16.60
C GLN A 122 -9.41 9.24 15.16
N TRP A 123 -9.53 8.08 14.51
CA TRP A 123 -10.05 7.97 13.14
C TRP A 123 -11.59 8.00 13.13
N VAL A 124 -12.15 8.99 12.44
CA VAL A 124 -13.57 9.16 12.18
C VAL A 124 -13.84 8.78 10.72
N PHE A 125 -14.55 7.67 10.52
CA PHE A 125 -14.87 7.17 9.18
C PHE A 125 -15.96 8.00 8.52
N LYS A 126 -15.65 8.55 7.35
CA LYS A 126 -16.63 9.16 6.43
C LYS A 126 -17.25 8.12 5.52
N LYS A 127 -16.46 7.13 5.10
CA LYS A 127 -16.88 6.12 4.13
C LYS A 127 -16.22 4.79 4.43
N ILE A 128 -17.01 3.72 4.40
CA ILE A 128 -16.52 2.35 4.30
C ILE A 128 -17.42 1.64 3.29
N ASN A 129 -16.84 1.24 2.16
CA ASN A 129 -17.53 0.47 1.12
C ASN A 129 -16.80 -0.84 0.86
N VAL A 130 -17.56 -1.91 0.63
CA VAL A 130 -17.03 -3.23 0.26
C VAL A 130 -17.46 -3.56 -1.15
N ARG A 131 -16.51 -3.69 -2.06
CA ARG A 131 -16.69 -4.05 -3.46
C ARG A 131 -16.42 -5.53 -3.66
N ILE A 132 -17.46 -6.30 -3.94
CA ILE A 132 -17.42 -7.74 -4.17
C ILE A 132 -17.53 -7.99 -5.67
N LYS A 133 -16.67 -8.88 -6.18
CA LYS A 133 -16.77 -9.40 -7.55
C LYS A 133 -17.32 -10.82 -7.47
N ASN A 134 -18.51 -11.02 -8.02
CA ASN A 134 -19.17 -12.32 -8.05
C ASN A 134 -18.60 -13.22 -9.16
N SER A 135 -18.94 -14.51 -9.11
CA SER A 135 -18.49 -15.53 -10.06
C SER A 135 -18.95 -15.27 -11.51
N ASP A 136 -20.07 -14.60 -11.69
CA ASP A 136 -20.61 -14.15 -12.98
C ASP A 136 -19.99 -12.83 -13.49
N ASN A 137 -18.90 -12.37 -12.86
CA ASN A 137 -18.28 -11.06 -13.06
C ASN A 137 -19.16 -9.84 -12.71
N SER A 138 -20.35 -10.03 -12.12
CA SER A 138 -21.11 -8.91 -11.59
C SER A 138 -20.36 -8.25 -10.43
N LYS A 139 -20.49 -6.92 -10.33
CA LYS A 139 -19.88 -6.12 -9.27
C LYS A 139 -20.99 -5.65 -8.33
N GLN A 140 -20.84 -5.95 -7.05
CA GLN A 140 -21.72 -5.45 -6.01
C GLN A 140 -20.93 -4.58 -5.04
N THR A 141 -21.51 -3.46 -4.63
CA THR A 141 -20.92 -2.60 -3.58
C THR A 141 -21.87 -2.56 -2.40
N ILE A 142 -21.34 -2.87 -1.22
CA ILE A 142 -22.04 -2.75 0.06
C ILE A 142 -21.50 -1.50 0.75
N GLU A 143 -22.36 -0.54 1.04
CA GLU A 143 -22.00 0.65 1.79
C GLU A 143 -22.24 0.38 3.28
N ILE A 144 -21.16 0.39 4.06
CA ILE A 144 -21.18 0.11 5.51
C ILE A 144 -21.29 1.41 6.29
N ILE A 145 -20.52 2.41 5.88
CA ILE A 145 -20.62 3.78 6.38
C ILE A 145 -20.75 4.67 5.15
N ARG A 146 -21.80 5.49 5.14
CA ARG A 146 -22.00 6.54 4.13
C ARG A 146 -21.83 7.88 4.82
N ASP A 147 -21.10 8.77 4.17
CA ASP A 147 -20.93 10.14 4.62
C ASP A 147 -22.32 10.78 4.73
N SER A 148 -22.69 11.16 5.95
CA SER A 148 -23.86 11.99 6.22
C SER A 148 -23.49 13.41 5.79
N LYS A 149 -23.42 13.66 4.48
CA LYS A 149 -23.39 15.03 3.99
C LYS A 149 -24.68 15.71 4.43
N LYS A 150 -24.54 16.61 5.39
CA LYS A 150 -25.50 17.65 5.74
C LYS A 150 -25.44 18.75 4.70
#